data_AF-A0A2U2M8J6-F1
#
_entry.id   AF-A0A2U2M8J6-F1
#
_cell.length_a   1.000
_cell.length_b   1.000
_cell.length_c   1.000
_cell.angle_alpha   90.00
_cell.angle_beta   90.00
_cell.angle_gamma   90.00
#
_symmetry.space_group_name_H-M   'P 1'
#
loop_
_entity.id
_entity.type
_entity.pdbx_description
1 polymer ?
#
loop_
_entity_poly.entity_id
_entity_poly.type
_entity_poly.pdbx_seq_one_letter_code
_entity_poly.pdbx_strand_id
1 'polypeptide(L)'
;MSVQYVLKKLDSLHINYLDEDGYNLGDEIVEQSFDFEKEFEYLYREIVKKVESREIDTSNISFNFFDNVDGEWFATWSNPEVSIKINDILNDEFSKLL
;
A
#
# COMPACT_ATOMS: atom_id res chain seq x y z
N MET A 1 -14.84 6.71 4.27
CA MET A 1 -13.57 7.08 3.60
C MET A 1 -13.40 6.14 2.42
N SER A 2 -12.82 6.59 1.30
CA SER A 2 -12.49 5.71 0.17
C SER A 2 -10.97 5.59 0.04
N VAL A 3 -10.47 4.52 -0.59
CA VAL A 3 -9.05 4.36 -0.90
C VAL A 3 -8.51 5.59 -1.66
N GLN A 4 -9.23 6.02 -2.70
CA GLN A 4 -8.86 7.22 -3.47
C GLN A 4 -8.79 8.51 -2.64
N TYR A 5 -9.59 8.63 -1.58
CA TYR A 5 -9.51 9.77 -0.68
C TYR A 5 -8.23 9.73 0.16
N VAL A 6 -7.86 8.55 0.67
CA VAL A 6 -6.63 8.37 1.45
C VAL A 6 -5.40 8.63 0.58
N LEU A 7 -5.31 8.05 -0.60
CA LEU A 7 -4.17 8.24 -1.51
C LEU A 7 -3.99 9.72 -1.88
N LYS A 8 -5.07 10.43 -2.20
CA LYS A 8 -5.02 11.89 -2.46
C LYS A 8 -4.56 12.70 -1.25
N LYS A 9 -4.91 12.27 -0.04
CA LYS A 9 -4.41 12.91 1.19
C LYS A 9 -2.89 12.74 1.27
N LEU A 10 -2.38 11.52 1.09
CA LEU A 10 -0.94 11.22 1.11
C LEU A 10 -0.20 12.02 0.03
N ASP A 11 -0.73 12.07 -1.20
CA ASP A 11 -0.17 12.86 -2.30
C ASP A 11 -0.08 14.36 -1.95
N SER A 12 -1.13 14.92 -1.35
CA SER A 12 -1.18 16.34 -0.97
C SER A 12 -0.18 16.72 0.13
N LEU A 13 0.31 15.72 0.86
CA LEU A 13 1.29 15.85 1.92
C LEU A 13 2.70 15.45 1.45
N HIS A 14 2.87 15.13 0.17
CA HIS A 14 4.14 14.67 -0.41
C HIS A 14 4.69 13.39 0.23
N ILE A 15 3.78 12.51 0.64
CA ILE A 15 4.11 11.17 1.12
C ILE A 15 4.14 10.24 -0.07
N ASN A 16 5.28 9.59 -0.28
CA ASN A 16 5.50 8.59 -1.33
C ASN A 16 5.84 7.20 -0.78
N TYR A 17 5.87 7.03 0.54
CA TYR A 17 6.09 5.77 1.23
C TYR A 17 5.29 5.76 2.55
N LEU A 18 4.65 4.64 2.84
CA LEU A 18 3.91 4.40 4.07
C LEU A 18 3.97 2.93 4.46
N ASP A 19 4.50 2.62 5.63
CA ASP A 19 4.45 1.30 6.27
C ASP A 19 3.86 1.37 7.69
N GLU A 20 3.95 0.26 8.43
CA GLU A 20 3.44 0.18 9.81
C GLU A 20 4.25 1.06 10.77
N ASP A 21 5.55 1.25 10.50
CA ASP A 21 6.51 1.85 11.42
C ASP A 21 6.81 3.34 11.08
N GLY A 22 6.52 3.78 9.87
CA GLY A 22 6.88 5.10 9.38
C GLY A 22 6.31 5.48 8.02
N TYR A 23 6.67 6.68 7.62
CA TYR A 23 6.31 7.26 6.33
C TYR A 23 7.45 8.17 5.88
N ASN A 24 7.38 8.68 4.66
CA ASN A 24 8.27 9.76 4.24
C ASN A 24 7.54 11.07 4.01
N LEU A 25 8.29 12.15 4.19
CA LEU A 25 7.84 13.52 3.96
C LEU A 25 8.83 14.19 3.01
N GLY A 26 8.57 14.12 1.70
CA GLY A 26 9.57 14.48 0.69
C GLY A 26 10.74 13.47 0.70
N ASP A 27 11.94 13.96 1.03
CA ASP A 27 13.18 13.15 1.10
C ASP A 27 13.48 12.63 2.52
N GLU A 28 12.69 13.01 3.52
CA GLU A 28 12.90 12.62 4.93
C GLU A 28 12.10 11.38 5.29
N ILE A 29 12.75 10.38 5.91
CA ILE A 29 12.08 9.22 6.51
C ILE A 29 11.73 9.56 7.96
N VAL A 30 10.45 9.44 8.31
CA VAL A 30 9.92 9.64 9.66
C VAL A 30 9.62 8.27 10.26
N GLU A 31 10.47 7.82 11.18
CA GLU A 31 10.43 6.47 11.78
C GLU A 31 9.33 6.29 12.87
N GLN A 32 8.24 7.07 12.82
CA GLN A 32 7.08 6.90 13.72
C GLN A 32 5.77 7.23 12.98
N SER A 33 4.95 6.20 12.76
CA SER A 33 3.74 6.26 11.90
C SER A 33 2.47 6.84 12.55
N PHE A 34 2.50 7.32 13.80
CA PHE A 34 1.27 7.75 14.52
C PHE A 34 0.40 8.76 13.75
N ASP A 35 1.02 9.60 12.90
CA ASP A 35 0.31 10.59 12.09
C ASP A 35 -0.56 9.96 10.98
N PHE A 36 -0.23 8.75 10.53
CA PHE A 36 -0.86 8.03 9.41
C PHE A 36 -1.25 6.58 9.74
N GLU A 37 -1.21 6.17 11.00
CA GLU A 37 -1.61 4.84 11.47
C GLU A 37 -3.01 4.46 10.94
N LYS A 38 -3.97 5.39 11.00
CA LYS A 38 -5.35 5.16 10.53
C LYS A 38 -5.43 4.98 9.02
N GLU A 39 -4.66 5.74 8.26
CA GLU A 39 -4.56 5.62 6.82
C GLU A 39 -3.93 4.28 6.44
N PHE A 40 -2.86 3.89 7.11
CA PHE A 40 -2.20 2.59 6.93
C PHE A 40 -3.16 1.44 7.23
N GLU A 41 -3.79 1.40 8.41
CA GLU A 41 -4.75 0.36 8.79
C GLU A 41 -5.92 0.27 7.79
N TYR A 42 -6.40 1.42 7.33
CA TYR A 42 -7.46 1.49 6.33
C TYR A 42 -7.01 0.90 4.99
N LEU A 43 -5.87 1.33 4.46
CA LEU A 43 -5.32 0.81 3.20
C LEU A 43 -5.01 -0.68 3.30
N TYR A 44 -4.39 -1.11 4.39
CA TYR A 44 -4.10 -2.52 4.65
C TYR A 44 -5.37 -3.38 4.60
N ARG A 45 -6.44 -2.96 5.29
CA ARG A 45 -7.70 -3.69 5.27
C ARG A 45 -8.36 -3.72 3.88
N GLU A 46 -8.37 -2.60 3.15
CA GLU A 46 -9.07 -2.54 1.86
C GLU A 46 -8.28 -3.15 0.70
N ILE A 47 -6.94 -3.12 0.78
CA ILE A 47 -6.04 -3.56 -0.31
C ILE A 47 -5.45 -4.93 0.00
N VAL A 48 -4.72 -5.05 1.11
CA VAL A 48 -3.95 -6.27 1.41
C VAL A 48 -4.87 -7.46 1.65
N LYS A 49 -5.93 -7.27 2.46
CA LYS A 49 -6.91 -8.35 2.69
C LYS A 49 -7.67 -8.73 1.41
N LYS A 50 -7.89 -7.79 0.48
CA LYS A 50 -8.54 -8.08 -0.79
C LYS A 50 -7.66 -8.98 -1.66
N VAL A 51 -6.34 -8.74 -1.68
CA VAL A 51 -5.37 -9.60 -2.39
C VAL A 51 -5.30 -10.99 -1.74
N GLU A 52 -5.11 -11.05 -0.42
CA GLU A 52 -5.04 -12.31 0.34
C GLU A 52 -6.31 -13.18 0.18
N SER A 53 -7.48 -12.58 -0.02
CA SER A 53 -8.76 -13.30 -0.16
C SER A 53 -8.92 -14.07 -1.48
N ARG A 54 -8.03 -13.88 -2.47
CA ARG A 54 -8.17 -14.45 -3.83
C ARG A 54 -7.45 -15.77 -4.06
N GLU A 55 -7.25 -16.57 -3.01
CA GLU A 55 -6.50 -17.85 -3.07
C GLU A 55 -5.07 -17.70 -3.61
N ILE A 56 -4.51 -16.50 -3.51
CA ILE A 56 -3.07 -16.29 -3.71
C ILE A 56 -2.38 -16.96 -2.53
N ASP A 57 -1.38 -17.80 -2.80
CA ASP A 57 -0.56 -18.41 -1.75
C ASP A 57 0.30 -17.33 -1.08
N THR A 58 -0.26 -16.70 -0.05
CA THR A 58 0.43 -15.68 0.74
C THR A 58 1.22 -16.27 1.90
N SER A 59 1.34 -17.60 2.01
CA SER A 59 2.02 -18.25 3.14
C SER A 59 3.50 -17.89 3.25
N ASN A 60 4.14 -17.53 2.12
CA ASN A 60 5.52 -17.05 2.08
C ASN A 60 5.63 -15.53 1.86
N ILE A 61 4.50 -14.86 1.59
CA ILE A 61 4.46 -13.46 1.17
C ILE A 61 4.19 -12.57 2.40
N SER A 62 5.10 -11.65 2.69
CA SER A 62 4.92 -10.66 3.76
C SER A 62 4.62 -9.30 3.14
N PHE A 63 3.47 -8.71 3.48
CA PHE A 63 3.20 -7.32 3.10
C PHE A 63 4.19 -6.41 3.84
N ASN A 64 4.81 -5.47 3.12
CA ASN A 64 5.75 -4.53 3.74
C ASN A 64 5.17 -3.12 3.79
N PHE A 65 4.86 -2.53 2.63
CA PHE A 65 4.58 -1.10 2.54
C PHE A 65 3.71 -0.72 1.34
N PHE A 66 3.24 0.52 1.37
CA PHE A 66 2.67 1.23 0.24
C PHE A 66 3.68 2.27 -0.27
N ASP A 67 3.83 2.36 -1.58
CA ASP A 67 4.74 3.31 -2.22
C ASP A 67 4.09 4.01 -3.41
N ASN A 68 4.51 5.26 -3.64
CA ASN A 68 4.11 6.06 -4.79
C ASN A 68 5.30 6.22 -5.74
N VAL A 69 5.15 5.72 -6.96
CA VAL A 69 6.13 5.88 -8.02
C VAL A 69 5.47 6.65 -9.15
N ASP A 70 6.00 7.82 -9.46
CA ASP A 70 5.52 8.71 -10.53
C ASP A 70 4.01 9.02 -10.47
N GLY A 71 3.46 9.15 -9.25
CA GLY A 71 2.04 9.46 -9.02
C GLY A 71 1.12 8.24 -9.01
N GLU A 72 1.66 7.02 -9.15
CA GLU A 72 0.91 5.78 -9.02
C GLU A 72 1.24 5.08 -7.70
N TRP A 73 0.21 4.64 -6.98
CA TRP A 73 0.37 3.92 -5.72
C TRP A 73 0.36 2.41 -5.91
N PHE A 74 1.28 1.75 -5.21
CA PHE A 74 1.48 0.32 -5.20
C PHE A 74 1.35 -0.22 -3.78
N ALA A 75 0.93 -1.48 -3.68
CA ALA A 75 1.11 -2.28 -2.48
C ALA A 75 2.23 -3.28 -2.76
N THR A 76 3.22 -3.35 -1.87
CA THR A 76 4.44 -4.11 -2.10
C THR A 76 4.63 -5.19 -1.02
N TRP A 77 4.74 -6.43 -1.48
CA TRP A 77 5.04 -7.60 -0.65
C TRP A 77 6.46 -8.11 -0.90
N SER A 78 7.06 -8.78 0.10
CA SER A 78 8.38 -9.38 0.05
C SER A 78 8.28 -10.91 0.10
N ASN A 79 9.33 -11.56 -0.39
CA ASN A 79 9.53 -13.02 -0.39
C ASN A 79 8.46 -13.85 -1.17
N PRO A 80 8.32 -13.70 -2.50
CA PRO A 80 9.11 -12.88 -3.41
C PRO A 80 8.64 -11.42 -3.43
N GLU A 81 9.48 -10.53 -3.95
CA GLU A 81 9.11 -9.13 -4.15
C GLU A 81 8.03 -9.01 -5.23
N VAL A 82 6.88 -8.48 -4.85
CA VAL A 82 5.71 -8.31 -5.73
C VAL A 82 5.11 -6.95 -5.43
N SER A 83 4.98 -6.10 -6.44
CA SER A 83 4.30 -4.81 -6.33
C SER A 83 3.09 -4.80 -7.26
N ILE A 84 1.92 -4.48 -6.71
CA ILE A 84 0.66 -4.43 -7.46
C ILE A 84 0.09 -3.03 -7.35
N LYS A 85 -0.26 -2.43 -8.49
CA LYS A 85 -0.94 -1.13 -8.52
C LYS A 85 -2.25 -1.21 -7.75
N ILE A 86 -2.48 -0.26 -6.86
CA ILE A 86 -3.70 -0.21 -6.06
C ILE A 86 -4.94 -0.08 -6.96
N ASN A 87 -4.85 0.67 -8.06
CA ASN A 87 -5.96 0.80 -9.00
C ASN A 87 -6.34 -0.54 -9.65
N ASP A 88 -5.35 -1.37 -10.01
CA ASP A 88 -5.60 -2.70 -10.57
C ASP A 88 -6.27 -3.60 -9.53
N ILE A 89 -5.91 -3.46 -8.25
CA ILE A 89 -6.57 -4.14 -7.11
C ILE A 89 -8.03 -3.72 -6.97
N LEU A 90 -8.31 -2.42 -7.10
CA LEU A 90 -9.66 -1.87 -6.98
C LEU A 90 -10.55 -2.26 -8.16
N ASN A 91 -9.99 -2.33 -9.37
CA ASN A 91 -10.68 -2.68 -10.61
C ASN A 91 -10.77 -4.20 -10.86
N ASP A 92 -10.21 -5.02 -9.97
CA ASP A 92 -10.13 -6.48 -10.09
C ASP A 92 -9.28 -6.97 -11.29
N GLU A 93 -8.39 -6.11 -11.80
CA GLU A 93 -7.53 -6.34 -12.97
C GLU A 93 -6.20 -7.01 -12.63
N PHE A 94 -5.90 -7.20 -11.35
CA PHE A 94 -4.70 -7.89 -10.84
C PHE A 94 -4.77 -9.43 -10.87
N SER A 95 -5.85 -9.97 -11.46
CA SER A 95 -6.10 -11.41 -11.53
C SER A 95 -5.06 -12.09 -12.43
N LYS A 96 -4.19 -12.95 -11.84
CA LYS A 96 -3.15 -13.81 -12.46
C LYS A 96 -1.68 -13.36 -12.35
N LEU A 97 -1.33 -12.40 -11.49
CA LEU A 97 0.08 -11.98 -11.34
C LEU A 97 0.94 -12.87 -10.42
N LEU A 98 0.38 -13.96 -9.86
CA LEU A 98 1.11 -14.98 -9.09
C LEU A 98 0.72 -16.38 -9.56
#